data_AF-A0A7L1JTJ8-F1
#
_entry.id   AF-A0A7L1JTJ8-F1
#
_cell.length_a   1.000
_cell.length_b   1.000
_cell.length_c   1.000
_cell.angle_alpha   90.00
_cell.angle_beta   90.00
_cell.angle_gamma   90.00
#
_symmetry.space_group_name_H-M   'P 1'
#
loop_
_entity.id
_entity.type
_entity.pdbx_description
1 polymer ?
#
loop_
_entity_poly.entity_id
_entity_poly.type
_entity_poly.pdbx_seq_one_letter_code
_entity_poly.pdbx_strand_id
1 'polypeptide(L)'
;STGEATLYLFNSGAQQLFEVKAFHEEYRSWFIGQTVQQDGRLLFVTPMDPLFLILYYLIKADKEQGKFQPLDQVVLDSDYPNCSLLLKCADVQQYIHHVTEEKEIGTQKFHKYSQEKTLKWLKKKVNQTVKALKGNDISVGERVRAATFISGKQTTDTKEDYVRYAHGLISEYIPEDLSKELLKYLGLPELKSPAPEPPLKKRKLSDVPVEAEDDYTKFNSSNPKPKKANSKMSAAQKALAKVDKSGMKSISMFFSSKPKASK
;
A
#
# COMPACT_ATOMS: atom_id res chain seq x y z
N SER A 1 16.37 -3.10 0.12
CA SER A 1 15.75 -4.42 -0.02
C SER A 1 16.52 -5.40 0.84
N THR A 2 15.84 -6.17 1.68
CA THR A 2 16.28 -6.72 2.97
C THR A 2 17.36 -7.83 2.91
N GLY A 3 17.80 -8.24 1.72
CA GLY A 3 18.75 -9.36 1.55
C GLY A 3 18.12 -10.74 1.80
N GLU A 4 16.80 -10.80 1.98
CA GLU A 4 16.06 -12.03 2.22
C GLU A 4 15.77 -12.78 0.91
N ALA A 5 15.61 -14.10 1.03
CA ALA A 5 15.29 -14.97 -0.09
C ALA A 5 13.91 -14.63 -0.67
N THR A 6 13.85 -14.42 -1.98
CA THR A 6 12.62 -14.16 -2.72
C THR A 6 12.54 -15.06 -3.96
N LEU A 7 11.31 -15.37 -4.38
CA LEU A 7 11.05 -16.24 -5.53
C LEU A 7 11.02 -15.44 -6.82
N TYR A 8 11.81 -15.90 -7.79
CA TYR A 8 11.82 -15.38 -9.16
C TYR A 8 11.56 -16.50 -10.15
N LEU A 9 10.97 -16.14 -11.28
CA LEU A 9 10.74 -17.02 -12.42
C LEU A 9 11.59 -16.53 -13.60
N PHE A 10 12.30 -17.45 -14.23
CA PHE A 10 12.97 -17.21 -15.50
C PHE A 10 12.18 -17.86 -16.63
N ASN A 11 12.09 -17.19 -17.79
CA ASN A 11 11.51 -17.82 -18.97
C ASN A 11 12.39 -18.96 -19.51
N SER A 12 11.85 -19.76 -20.42
CA SER A 12 12.60 -20.77 -21.15
C SER A 12 13.79 -20.13 -21.87
N GLY A 13 15.00 -20.40 -21.39
CA GLY A 13 16.25 -19.81 -21.91
C GLY A 13 16.87 -18.72 -21.03
N ALA A 14 16.25 -18.35 -19.91
CA ALA A 14 16.76 -17.36 -18.96
C ALA A 14 17.06 -15.98 -19.58
N GLN A 15 16.28 -15.58 -20.59
CA GLN A 15 16.42 -14.29 -21.25
C GLN A 15 15.62 -13.19 -20.55
N GLN A 16 14.52 -13.56 -19.87
CA GLN A 16 13.63 -12.65 -19.17
C GLN A 16 13.40 -13.11 -17.73
N LEU A 17 13.45 -12.13 -16.82
CA LEU A 17 13.24 -12.30 -15.39
C LEU A 17 11.84 -11.81 -15.00
N PHE A 18 11.19 -12.58 -14.14
CA PHE A 18 9.92 -12.22 -13.53
C PHE A 18 10.02 -12.36 -12.02
N GLU A 19 9.44 -11.41 -11.30
CA GLU A 19 9.25 -11.53 -9.85
C GLU A 19 7.93 -12.23 -9.56
N VAL A 20 7.89 -12.99 -8.46
CA VAL A 20 6.68 -13.66 -7.99
C VAL A 20 6.21 -12.95 -6.71
N LYS A 21 5.05 -12.30 -6.77
CA LYS A 21 4.42 -11.62 -5.64
C LYS A 21 3.18 -12.40 -5.21
N ALA A 22 2.94 -12.51 -3.91
CA ALA A 22 1.75 -13.14 -3.36
C ALA A 22 0.84 -12.08 -2.73
N PHE A 23 -0.38 -11.97 -3.24
CA PHE A 23 -1.45 -11.30 -2.51
C PHE A 23 -2.00 -12.29 -1.47
N HIS A 24 -1.98 -11.86 -0.21
CA HIS A 24 -2.44 -12.65 0.92
C HIS A 24 -3.40 -11.82 1.77
N GLU A 25 -4.54 -12.41 2.11
CA GLU A 25 -5.53 -11.85 3.02
C GLU A 25 -6.03 -12.98 3.93
N GLU A 26 -6.28 -12.67 5.19
CA GLU A 26 -6.72 -13.67 6.17
C GLU A 26 -8.11 -14.22 5.85
N TYR A 27 -8.34 -15.49 6.20
CA TYR A 27 -9.63 -16.17 6.02
C TYR A 27 -10.11 -16.16 4.56
N ARG A 28 -9.23 -16.56 3.63
CA ARG A 28 -9.52 -16.74 2.21
C ARG A 28 -9.18 -18.16 1.76
N SER A 29 -9.97 -18.67 0.82
CA SER A 29 -9.78 -19.97 0.16
C SER A 29 -10.31 -19.89 -1.27
N TRP A 30 -9.80 -20.73 -2.17
CA TRP A 30 -10.29 -20.81 -3.54
C TRP A 30 -11.13 -22.06 -3.77
N PHE A 31 -12.21 -21.93 -4.54
CA PHE A 31 -12.87 -23.06 -5.17
C PHE A 31 -12.34 -23.21 -6.59
N ILE A 32 -11.65 -24.32 -6.85
CA ILE A 32 -11.02 -24.61 -8.14
C ILE A 32 -11.65 -25.89 -8.67
N GLY A 33 -12.54 -25.73 -9.67
CA GLY A 33 -13.36 -26.84 -10.16
C GLY A 33 -14.25 -27.41 -9.06
N GLN A 34 -14.04 -28.69 -8.72
CA GLN A 34 -14.76 -29.40 -7.65
C GLN A 34 -13.92 -29.54 -6.37
N THR A 35 -12.82 -28.79 -6.25
CA THR A 35 -11.91 -28.87 -5.10
C THR A 35 -11.84 -27.54 -4.36
N VAL A 36 -11.55 -27.62 -3.06
CA VAL A 36 -11.32 -26.44 -2.21
C VAL A 36 -9.83 -26.35 -1.92
N GLN A 37 -9.21 -25.27 -2.40
CA GLN A 37 -7.84 -24.92 -2.06
C GLN A 37 -7.87 -24.05 -0.80
N GLN A 38 -7.33 -24.58 0.30
CA GLN A 38 -7.27 -23.86 1.57
C GLN A 38 -6.40 -22.60 1.48
N ASP A 39 -5.30 -22.66 0.72
CA ASP A 39 -4.44 -21.49 0.49
C ASP A 39 -5.16 -20.46 -0.39
N GLY A 40 -5.65 -19.39 0.23
CA GLY A 40 -6.33 -18.28 -0.46
C GLY A 40 -5.39 -17.29 -1.15
N ARG A 41 -4.07 -17.52 -1.16
CA ARG A 41 -3.13 -16.58 -1.80
C ARG A 41 -3.34 -16.52 -3.31
N LEU A 42 -3.17 -15.33 -3.88
CA LEU A 42 -3.15 -15.11 -5.32
C LEU A 42 -1.72 -14.72 -5.73
N LEU A 43 -1.09 -15.55 -6.57
CA LEU A 43 0.26 -15.31 -7.06
C LEU A 43 0.22 -14.48 -8.34
N PHE A 44 1.02 -13.42 -8.37
CA PHE A 44 1.28 -12.59 -9.53
C PHE A 44 2.70 -12.81 -10.01
N VAL A 45 2.85 -13.02 -11.31
CA VAL A 45 4.15 -13.13 -11.98
C VAL A 45 4.29 -11.90 -12.86
N THR A 46 5.14 -10.95 -12.45
CA THR A 46 5.31 -9.67 -13.13
C THR A 46 6.72 -9.54 -13.71
N PRO A 47 6.88 -8.98 -14.92
CA PRO A 47 8.20 -8.74 -15.48
C PRO A 47 9.03 -7.86 -14.54
N MET A 48 10.29 -8.25 -14.31
CA MET A 48 11.19 -7.56 -13.39
C MET A 48 12.45 -7.11 -14.13
N ASP A 49 12.89 -5.89 -13.85
CA ASP A 49 14.15 -5.38 -14.42
C ASP A 49 15.35 -6.01 -13.68
N PRO A 50 16.17 -6.85 -14.36
CA PRO A 50 17.28 -7.56 -13.73
C PRO A 50 18.38 -6.63 -13.20
N LEU A 51 18.45 -5.37 -13.65
CA LEU A 51 19.40 -4.39 -13.14
C LEU A 51 19.26 -4.15 -11.63
N PHE A 52 18.04 -4.22 -11.07
CA PHE A 52 17.87 -4.04 -9.62
C PHE A 52 18.56 -5.14 -8.81
N LEU A 53 18.55 -6.38 -9.30
CA LEU A 53 19.25 -7.49 -8.66
C LEU A 53 20.76 -7.38 -8.83
N ILE A 54 21.23 -7.03 -10.04
CA ILE A 54 22.66 -6.86 -10.30
C ILE A 54 23.25 -5.69 -9.52
N LEU A 55 22.46 -4.63 -9.31
CA LEU A 55 22.87 -3.47 -8.54
C LEU A 55 23.29 -3.83 -7.11
N TYR A 56 22.62 -4.80 -6.47
CA TYR A 56 23.04 -5.30 -5.15
C TYR A 56 24.47 -5.86 -5.19
N TYR A 57 24.77 -6.74 -6.15
CA TYR A 57 26.10 -7.34 -6.30
C TYR A 57 27.17 -6.30 -6.66
N LEU A 58 26.85 -5.34 -7.53
CA LEU A 58 27.76 -4.25 -7.91
C LEU A 58 28.13 -3.38 -6.70
N ILE A 59 27.14 -3.00 -5.89
CA ILE A 59 27.38 -2.19 -4.67
C ILE A 59 28.21 -2.98 -3.66
N LYS A 60 27.92 -4.29 -3.50
CA LYS A 60 28.70 -5.17 -2.62
C LYS A 60 30.15 -5.26 -3.08
N ALA A 61 30.40 -5.54 -4.36
CA ALA A 61 31.74 -5.64 -4.92
C ALA A 61 32.54 -4.32 -4.82
N ASP A 62 31.87 -3.17 -5.01
CA ASP A 62 32.51 -1.86 -4.85
C ASP A 62 32.90 -1.57 -3.40
N LYS A 63 32.04 -1.93 -2.43
CA LYS A 63 32.34 -1.81 -0.99
C LYS A 63 33.50 -2.72 -0.56
N GLU A 64 33.62 -3.91 -1.13
CA GLU A 64 34.66 -4.88 -0.77
C GLU A 64 36.01 -4.63 -1.45
N GLN A 65 36.01 -4.34 -2.76
CA GLN A 65 37.23 -4.29 -3.56
C GLN A 65 37.46 -2.96 -4.28
N GLY A 66 36.41 -2.21 -4.63
CA GLY A 66 36.48 -0.91 -5.31
C GLY A 66 37.18 -0.92 -6.68
N LYS A 67 37.32 -2.10 -7.32
CA LYS A 67 38.07 -2.33 -8.56
C LYS A 67 37.15 -2.61 -9.74
N PHE A 68 37.71 -2.49 -10.95
CA PHE A 68 37.05 -2.89 -12.18
C PHE A 68 37.13 -4.42 -12.32
N GLN A 69 35.97 -5.07 -12.44
CA GLN A 69 35.86 -6.53 -12.46
C GLN A 69 34.95 -7.02 -13.60
N PRO A 70 35.18 -8.21 -14.17
CA PRO A 70 34.23 -8.84 -15.09
C PRO A 70 32.91 -9.16 -14.37
N LEU A 71 31.78 -9.07 -15.08
CA LEU A 71 30.46 -9.31 -14.49
C LEU A 71 30.32 -10.72 -13.88
N ASP A 72 30.96 -11.72 -14.49
CA ASP A 72 30.97 -13.10 -14.00
C ASP A 72 31.60 -13.24 -12.61
N GLN A 73 32.51 -12.34 -12.24
CA GLN A 73 33.15 -12.31 -10.92
C GLN A 73 32.36 -11.47 -9.91
N VAL A 74 31.58 -10.50 -10.38
CA VAL A 74 30.75 -9.62 -9.54
C VAL A 74 29.49 -10.36 -9.10
N VAL A 75 28.81 -11.05 -10.02
CA VAL A 75 27.53 -11.74 -9.77
C VAL A 75 27.79 -13.17 -9.31
N LEU A 76 28.44 -13.30 -8.14
CA LEU A 76 28.78 -14.57 -7.53
C LEU A 76 28.27 -14.61 -6.09
N ASP A 77 27.44 -15.60 -5.79
CA ASP A 77 26.84 -15.80 -4.47
C ASP A 77 26.84 -17.29 -4.10
N SER A 78 27.38 -17.62 -2.93
CA SER A 78 27.42 -18.99 -2.43
C SER A 78 26.07 -19.48 -1.94
N ASP A 79 25.25 -18.56 -1.40
CA ASP A 79 23.95 -18.88 -0.83
C ASP A 79 22.90 -18.96 -1.96
N TYR A 80 23.13 -18.24 -3.05
CA TYR A 80 22.25 -18.18 -4.23
C TYR A 80 23.00 -18.48 -5.55
N PRO A 81 23.39 -19.75 -5.83
CA PRO A 81 24.21 -20.11 -6.99
C PRO A 81 23.54 -19.82 -8.36
N ASN A 82 22.23 -19.66 -8.38
CA ASN A 82 21.45 -19.32 -9.58
C ASN A 82 21.59 -17.85 -10.01
N CYS A 83 22.33 -17.01 -9.28
CA CYS A 83 22.60 -15.62 -9.66
C CYS A 83 23.29 -15.49 -11.04
N SER A 84 24.03 -16.51 -11.46
CA SER A 84 24.66 -16.60 -12.79
C SER A 84 23.65 -16.54 -13.95
N LEU A 85 22.38 -16.91 -13.71
CA LEU A 85 21.31 -16.78 -14.71
C LEU A 85 21.01 -15.33 -15.06
N LEU A 86 21.25 -14.38 -14.15
CA LEU A 86 21.04 -12.95 -14.42
C LEU A 86 21.93 -12.45 -15.56
N LEU A 87 23.12 -13.03 -15.73
CA LEU A 87 24.06 -12.65 -16.79
C LEU A 87 23.60 -13.11 -18.19
N LYS A 88 22.67 -14.08 -18.25
CA LYS A 88 22.09 -14.56 -19.51
C LYS A 88 20.95 -13.67 -20.02
N CYS A 89 20.42 -12.79 -19.17
CA CYS A 89 19.37 -11.85 -19.56
C CYS A 89 19.91 -10.86 -20.60
N ALA A 90 19.28 -10.79 -21.78
CA ALA A 90 19.72 -9.89 -22.87
C ALA A 90 19.74 -8.42 -22.44
N ASP A 91 18.76 -8.04 -21.61
CA ASP A 91 18.62 -6.69 -21.05
C ASP A 91 19.83 -6.28 -20.21
N VAL A 92 20.48 -7.23 -19.54
CA VAL A 92 21.63 -6.93 -18.67
C VAL A 92 22.81 -6.45 -19.50
N GLN A 93 23.20 -7.20 -20.54
CA GLN A 93 24.30 -6.80 -21.41
C GLN A 93 24.04 -5.43 -22.07
N GLN A 94 22.78 -5.16 -22.44
CA GLN A 94 22.43 -3.91 -23.09
C GLN A 94 22.40 -2.73 -22.12
N TYR A 95 21.96 -2.92 -20.88
CA TYR A 95 21.65 -1.80 -19.98
C TYR A 95 22.63 -1.63 -18.82
N ILE A 96 23.59 -2.53 -18.61
CA ILE A 96 24.58 -2.46 -17.51
C ILE A 96 25.38 -1.14 -17.48
N HIS A 97 25.61 -0.52 -18.63
CA HIS A 97 26.30 0.76 -18.76
C HIS A 97 25.56 1.94 -18.07
N HIS A 98 24.28 1.77 -17.73
CA HIS A 98 23.48 2.76 -16.98
C HIS A 98 23.82 2.81 -15.50
N VAL A 99 24.40 1.75 -14.94
CA VAL A 99 24.73 1.66 -13.50
C VAL A 99 26.23 1.49 -13.26
N THR A 100 27.00 1.16 -14.32
CA THR A 100 28.44 0.92 -14.23
C THR A 100 29.29 1.86 -15.09
N GLU A 101 30.51 2.08 -14.65
CA GLU A 101 31.62 2.53 -15.48
C GLU A 101 32.27 1.34 -16.15
N GLU A 102 32.49 1.45 -17.45
CA GLU A 102 33.06 0.38 -18.27
C GLU A 102 34.49 0.73 -18.64
N LYS A 103 35.38 -0.26 -18.53
CA LYS A 103 36.72 -0.23 -19.10
C LYS A 103 36.89 -1.47 -19.96
N GLU A 104 37.33 -1.25 -21.19
CA GLU A 104 37.63 -2.32 -22.13
C GLU A 104 39.13 -2.50 -22.20
N ILE A 105 39.59 -3.72 -21.95
CA ILE A 105 40.99 -4.11 -22.08
C ILE A 105 41.03 -5.34 -22.98
N GLY A 106 41.48 -5.16 -24.23
CA GLY A 106 41.43 -6.21 -25.24
C GLY A 106 39.99 -6.54 -25.63
N THR A 107 39.58 -7.80 -25.50
CA THR A 107 38.23 -8.29 -25.81
C THR A 107 37.31 -8.35 -24.58
N GLN A 108 37.81 -8.03 -23.40
CA GLN A 108 37.09 -8.20 -22.14
C GLN A 108 36.68 -6.84 -21.56
N LYS A 109 35.41 -6.77 -21.13
CA LYS A 109 34.82 -5.61 -20.47
C LYS A 109 34.86 -5.80 -18.96
N PHE A 110 35.33 -4.76 -18.29
CA PHE A 110 35.38 -4.66 -16.85
C PHE A 110 34.44 -3.57 -16.40
N HIS A 111 33.64 -3.87 -15.37
CA HIS A 111 32.62 -2.99 -14.85
C HIS A 111 32.97 -2.58 -13.43
N LYS A 112 32.67 -1.33 -13.10
CA LYS A 112 32.72 -0.81 -11.72
C LYS A 112 31.43 -0.06 -11.43
N TYR A 113 30.90 -0.21 -10.23
CA TYR A 113 29.71 0.54 -9.80
C TYR A 113 29.94 2.06 -9.92
N SER A 114 28.95 2.78 -10.44
CA SER A 114 28.97 4.24 -10.52
C SER A 114 27.67 4.81 -9.97
N GLN A 115 27.78 5.47 -8.82
CA GLN A 115 26.64 6.06 -8.11
C GLN A 115 25.97 7.17 -8.95
N GLU A 116 26.74 8.02 -9.62
CA GLU A 116 26.19 9.12 -10.43
C GLU A 116 25.31 8.60 -11.58
N LYS A 117 25.79 7.59 -12.30
CA LYS A 117 25.03 6.97 -13.39
C LYS A 117 23.78 6.27 -12.85
N THR A 118 23.92 5.56 -11.73
CA THR A 118 22.81 4.88 -11.07
C THR A 118 21.71 5.87 -10.65
N LEU A 119 22.05 7.03 -10.09
CA LEU A 119 21.08 8.08 -9.75
C LEU A 119 20.36 8.64 -10.99
N LYS A 120 21.08 8.86 -12.10
CA LYS A 120 20.47 9.28 -13.37
C LYS A 120 19.50 8.23 -13.91
N TRP A 121 19.86 6.95 -13.83
CA TRP A 121 19.00 5.83 -14.21
C TRP A 121 17.76 5.72 -13.32
N LEU A 122 17.92 5.78 -11.99
CA LEU A 122 16.83 5.76 -11.02
C LEU A 122 15.85 6.93 -11.23
N LYS A 123 16.34 8.14 -11.51
CA LYS A 123 15.48 9.28 -11.85
C LYS A 123 14.61 9.00 -13.09
N LYS A 124 15.15 8.32 -14.11
CA LYS A 124 14.36 7.88 -15.27
C LYS A 124 13.29 6.86 -14.88
N LYS A 125 13.62 5.90 -14.01
CA LYS A 125 12.66 4.92 -13.47
C LYS A 125 11.55 5.59 -12.66
N VAL A 126 11.87 6.55 -11.80
CA VAL A 126 10.89 7.36 -11.06
C VAL A 126 9.94 8.09 -12.02
N ASN A 127 10.48 8.71 -13.07
CA ASN A 127 9.63 9.38 -14.06
C ASN A 127 8.74 8.38 -14.84
N GLN A 128 9.24 7.18 -15.11
CA GLN A 128 8.48 6.12 -15.75
C GLN A 128 7.33 5.62 -14.86
N THR A 129 7.59 5.40 -13.57
CA THR A 129 6.55 5.00 -12.61
C THR A 129 5.53 6.11 -12.40
N VAL A 130 5.94 7.39 -12.31
CA VAL A 130 5.00 8.52 -12.29
C VAL A 130 4.07 8.55 -13.51
N LYS A 131 4.60 8.28 -14.71
CA LYS A 131 3.78 8.18 -15.93
C LYS A 131 2.78 7.01 -15.83
N ALA A 132 3.22 5.85 -15.34
CA ALA A 132 2.37 4.69 -15.15
C ALA A 132 1.27 4.94 -14.09
N LEU A 133 1.60 5.59 -12.97
CA LEU A 133 0.63 5.94 -11.92
C LEU A 133 -0.48 6.84 -12.47
N LYS A 134 -0.11 7.84 -13.28
CA LYS A 134 -1.07 8.73 -13.94
C LYS A 134 -1.88 8.02 -15.03
N GLY A 135 -1.27 7.11 -15.79
CA GLY A 135 -1.94 6.37 -16.84
C GLY A 135 -2.92 5.30 -16.32
N ASN A 136 -2.75 4.84 -15.09
CA ASN A 136 -3.64 3.88 -14.42
C ASN A 136 -4.58 4.54 -13.40
N ASP A 137 -4.68 5.88 -13.39
CA ASP A 137 -5.53 6.67 -12.49
C ASP A 137 -5.36 6.33 -10.99
N ILE A 138 -4.14 6.01 -10.56
CA ILE A 138 -3.83 5.67 -9.17
C ILE A 138 -3.75 6.95 -8.33
N SER A 139 -4.56 7.01 -7.27
CA SER A 139 -4.58 8.13 -6.33
C SER A 139 -3.42 8.04 -5.34
N VAL A 140 -2.55 9.05 -5.33
CA VAL A 140 -1.30 9.06 -4.53
C VAL A 140 -1.32 10.02 -3.34
N GLY A 141 -2.41 10.75 -3.14
CA GLY A 141 -2.54 11.72 -2.04
C GLY A 141 -2.55 11.09 -0.65
N GLU A 142 -2.24 11.90 0.36
CA GLU A 142 -2.11 11.53 1.79
C GLU A 142 -3.39 10.91 2.42
N ARG A 143 -4.54 10.98 1.73
CA ARG A 143 -5.80 10.39 2.21
C ARG A 143 -6.10 9.08 1.51
N VAL A 144 -6.39 8.06 2.33
CA VAL A 144 -6.97 6.79 1.87
C VAL A 144 -8.29 7.07 1.17
N ARG A 145 -8.32 6.92 -0.16
CA ARG A 145 -9.57 6.81 -0.91
C ARG A 145 -9.93 5.33 -0.92
N ALA A 146 -10.89 4.91 -0.09
CA ALA A 146 -11.52 3.61 -0.31
C ALA A 146 -12.21 3.64 -1.67
N ALA A 147 -12.15 2.56 -2.45
CA ALA A 147 -12.82 2.47 -3.76
C ALA A 147 -14.33 2.78 -3.69
N THR A 148 -14.93 2.65 -2.51
CA THR A 148 -16.33 2.92 -2.20
C THR A 148 -16.62 4.30 -1.61
N PHE A 149 -15.61 5.13 -1.32
CA PHE A 149 -15.80 6.44 -0.66
C PHE A 149 -15.51 7.61 -1.60
N ILE A 150 -16.56 8.37 -1.94
CA ILE A 150 -16.46 9.60 -2.72
C ILE A 150 -16.38 10.80 -1.75
N SER A 151 -15.18 11.36 -1.58
CA SER A 151 -14.99 12.61 -0.85
C SER A 151 -15.46 13.81 -1.70
N GLY A 152 -16.31 14.67 -1.15
CA GLY A 152 -16.80 15.89 -1.81
C GLY A 152 -15.78 17.03 -2.02
N LYS A 153 -14.52 16.84 -1.60
CA LYS A 153 -13.41 17.75 -1.92
C LYS A 153 -12.43 17.06 -2.86
N GLN A 154 -12.39 17.52 -4.11
CA GLN A 154 -11.33 17.15 -5.05
C GLN A 154 -10.04 17.87 -4.66
N THR A 155 -9.24 17.24 -3.80
CA THR A 155 -7.82 17.58 -3.70
C THR A 155 -7.11 16.93 -4.87
N THR A 156 -6.63 17.73 -5.81
CA THR A 156 -5.80 17.27 -6.91
C THR A 156 -4.45 16.82 -6.36
N ASP A 157 -4.05 15.59 -6.65
CA ASP A 157 -2.74 15.07 -6.24
C ASP A 157 -1.63 15.92 -6.90
N THR A 158 -0.70 16.42 -6.09
CA THR A 158 0.37 17.31 -6.56
C THR A 158 1.39 16.48 -7.34
N LYS A 159 2.11 17.10 -8.29
CA LYS A 159 3.22 16.42 -8.99
C LYS A 159 4.25 15.86 -8.01
N GLU A 160 4.50 16.54 -6.90
CA GLU A 160 5.40 16.08 -5.84
C GLU A 160 4.91 14.80 -5.16
N ASP A 161 3.61 14.66 -4.92
CA ASP A 161 3.02 13.48 -4.28
C ASP A 161 3.25 12.23 -5.14
N TYR A 162 3.08 12.34 -6.46
CA TYR A 162 3.41 11.26 -7.40
C TYR A 162 4.89 10.89 -7.35
N VAL A 163 5.79 11.87 -7.29
CA VAL A 163 7.23 11.60 -7.24
C VAL A 163 7.61 10.93 -5.92
N ARG A 164 7.00 11.33 -4.80
CA ARG A 164 7.19 10.69 -3.49
C ARG A 164 6.67 9.26 -3.49
N TYR A 165 5.47 9.03 -4.01
CA TYR A 165 4.90 7.68 -4.10
C TYR A 165 5.75 6.77 -5.00
N ALA A 166 6.18 7.28 -6.15
CA ALA A 166 7.08 6.59 -7.06
C ALA A 166 8.45 6.27 -6.42
N HIS A 167 9.01 7.20 -5.64
CA HIS A 167 10.23 6.97 -4.85
C HIS A 167 10.01 5.83 -3.85
N GLY A 168 8.88 5.83 -3.12
CA GLY A 168 8.52 4.76 -2.19
C GLY A 168 8.48 3.39 -2.85
N LEU A 169 7.80 3.26 -3.99
CA LEU A 169 7.74 1.99 -4.74
C LEU A 169 9.13 1.51 -5.18
N ILE A 170 10.00 2.42 -5.65
CA ILE A 170 11.34 2.06 -6.09
C ILE A 170 12.24 1.71 -4.89
N SER A 171 12.02 2.34 -3.73
CA SER A 171 12.80 2.12 -2.51
C SER A 171 12.75 0.68 -2.01
N GLU A 172 11.67 -0.06 -2.31
CA GLU A 172 11.55 -1.48 -1.99
C GLU A 172 12.57 -2.36 -2.74
N TYR A 173 13.00 -1.92 -3.92
CA TYR A 173 13.91 -2.65 -4.81
C TYR A 173 15.39 -2.24 -4.67
N ILE A 174 15.70 -1.17 -3.92
CA ILE A 174 17.08 -0.67 -3.74
C ILE A 174 17.51 -0.72 -2.27
N PRO A 175 18.83 -0.67 -1.97
CA PRO A 175 19.33 -0.50 -0.61
C PRO A 175 18.88 0.84 0.02
N GLU A 176 18.76 0.86 1.36
CA GLU A 176 18.30 2.06 2.08
C GLU A 176 19.21 3.27 1.88
N ASP A 177 20.53 3.05 1.86
CA ASP A 177 21.54 4.08 1.57
C ASP A 177 21.26 4.80 0.24
N LEU A 178 21.03 4.01 -0.81
CA LEU A 178 20.76 4.53 -2.16
C LEU A 178 19.39 5.21 -2.24
N SER A 179 18.40 4.74 -1.46
CA SER A 179 17.09 5.37 -1.36
C SER A 179 17.19 6.80 -0.78
N LYS A 180 18.00 6.99 0.27
CA LYS A 180 18.25 8.31 0.88
C LYS A 180 18.95 9.26 -0.09
N GLU A 181 19.91 8.76 -0.85
CA GLU A 181 20.61 9.54 -1.88
C GLU A 181 19.69 9.91 -3.05
N LEU A 182 18.84 8.98 -3.50
CA LEU A 182 17.84 9.25 -4.51
C LEU A 182 16.85 10.32 -4.04
N LEU A 183 16.42 10.28 -2.78
CA LEU A 183 15.53 11.28 -2.20
C LEU A 183 16.15 12.69 -2.26
N LYS A 184 17.43 12.80 -1.87
CA LYS A 184 18.20 14.05 -1.98
C LYS A 184 18.34 14.50 -3.44
N TYR A 185 18.62 13.57 -4.35
CA TYR A 185 18.78 13.85 -5.78
C TYR A 185 17.47 14.32 -6.45
N LEU A 186 16.32 13.85 -5.96
CA LEU A 186 15.00 14.28 -6.42
C LEU A 186 14.54 15.62 -5.80
N GLY A 187 15.26 16.14 -4.80
CA GLY A 187 14.91 17.38 -4.11
C GLY A 187 13.66 17.26 -3.24
N LEU A 188 13.30 16.05 -2.81
CA LEU A 188 12.15 15.82 -1.95
C LEU A 188 12.53 16.04 -0.47
N PRO A 189 11.68 16.69 0.34
CA PRO A 189 11.96 16.83 1.77
C PRO A 189 11.93 15.46 2.45
N GLU A 190 12.91 15.24 3.31
CA GLU A 190 12.99 14.04 4.15
C GLU A 190 11.74 13.97 5.04
N LEU A 191 10.98 12.87 4.95
CA LEU A 191 9.86 12.63 5.83
C LEU A 191 10.39 12.51 7.26
N LYS A 192 10.27 13.58 8.04
CA LYS A 192 10.29 13.44 9.50
C LYS A 192 9.19 12.45 9.82
N SER A 193 9.53 11.39 10.56
CA SER A 193 8.58 10.42 11.11
C SER A 193 7.31 11.16 11.56
N PRO A 194 6.10 10.67 11.25
CA PRO A 194 4.89 11.29 11.76
C PRO A 194 5.09 11.49 13.27
N ALA A 195 4.93 12.74 13.72
CA ALA A 195 4.94 13.04 15.15
C ALA A 195 3.99 12.03 15.81
N PRO A 196 4.36 11.45 16.96
CA PRO A 196 3.54 10.44 17.63
C PRO A 196 2.11 10.95 17.67
N GLU A 197 1.19 10.16 17.11
CA GLU A 197 -0.22 10.51 17.04
C GLU A 197 -0.62 11.10 18.40
N PRO A 198 -1.24 12.30 18.44
CA PRO A 198 -1.69 12.85 19.72
C PRO A 198 -2.51 11.74 20.37
N PRO A 199 -2.18 11.36 21.63
CA PRO A 199 -2.73 10.16 22.24
C PRO A 199 -4.23 10.20 22.03
N LEU A 200 -4.76 9.21 21.31
CA LEU A 200 -6.19 8.96 21.22
C LEU A 200 -6.70 9.15 22.64
N LYS A 201 -7.52 10.18 22.88
CA LYS A 201 -8.08 10.45 24.19
C LYS A 201 -8.68 9.13 24.62
N LYS A 202 -7.98 8.41 25.51
CA LYS A 202 -8.44 7.13 26.03
C LYS A 202 -9.81 7.45 26.58
N ARG A 203 -10.85 7.03 25.85
CA ARG A 203 -12.20 7.02 26.40
C ARG A 203 -12.02 6.23 27.69
N LYS A 204 -12.28 6.87 28.83
CA LYS A 204 -12.14 6.23 30.13
C LYS A 204 -12.85 4.89 30.02
N LEU A 205 -12.08 3.81 29.96
CA LEU A 205 -12.58 2.47 30.19
C LEU A 205 -12.96 2.49 31.65
N SER A 206 -14.22 2.81 31.92
CA SER A 206 -14.84 2.44 33.18
C SER A 206 -14.86 0.91 33.20
N ASP A 207 -14.39 0.34 34.30
CA ASP A 207 -14.30 -1.09 34.60
C ASP A 207 -15.68 -1.76 34.80
N VAL A 208 -16.70 -1.25 34.10
CA VAL A 208 -18.06 -1.76 34.12
C VAL A 208 -18.29 -2.42 32.75
N PRO A 209 -18.71 -3.70 32.72
CA PRO A 209 -19.06 -4.36 31.47
C PRO A 209 -20.04 -3.49 30.67
N VAL A 210 -19.66 -3.15 29.44
CA VAL A 210 -20.59 -2.57 28.47
C VAL A 210 -21.50 -3.71 28.03
N GLU A 211 -22.59 -3.91 28.76
CA GLU A 211 -23.68 -4.75 28.28
C GLU A 211 -24.21 -4.11 26.97
N ALA A 212 -24.32 -4.92 25.92
CA ALA A 212 -25.02 -4.51 24.72
C ALA A 212 -26.45 -4.14 25.12
N GLU A 213 -26.85 -2.88 24.91
CA GLU A 213 -28.17 -2.41 25.36
C GLU A 213 -29.33 -3.13 24.65
N ASP A 214 -29.08 -3.71 23.47
CA ASP A 214 -30.09 -4.40 22.68
C ASP A 214 -29.63 -5.81 22.28
N ASP A 215 -29.88 -6.76 23.18
CA ASP A 215 -29.86 -8.20 22.87
C ASP A 215 -31.15 -8.57 22.11
N TYR A 216 -31.03 -8.69 20.78
CA TYR A 216 -32.13 -9.03 19.88
C TYR A 216 -32.67 -10.46 20.04
N THR A 217 -32.14 -11.26 20.96
CA THR A 217 -32.61 -12.64 21.21
C THR A 217 -33.82 -12.73 22.15
N LYS A 218 -34.29 -11.61 22.75
CA LYS A 218 -35.35 -11.61 23.79
C LYS A 218 -36.72 -11.15 23.31
N PHE A 219 -37.17 -11.60 22.15
CA PHE A 219 -38.49 -11.25 21.62
C PHE A 219 -39.68 -11.96 22.31
N ASN A 220 -39.49 -12.74 23.38
CA ASN A 220 -40.59 -13.57 23.91
C ASN A 220 -40.72 -13.67 25.45
N SER A 221 -40.33 -12.64 26.21
CA SER A 221 -40.63 -12.58 27.64
C SER A 221 -41.49 -11.36 27.98
N SER A 222 -42.77 -11.62 28.21
CA SER A 222 -43.81 -10.68 28.63
C SER A 222 -43.57 -10.15 30.05
N ASN A 223 -43.12 -8.90 30.20
CA ASN A 223 -43.61 -7.95 31.19
C ASN A 223 -42.90 -6.58 31.07
N PRO A 224 -43.61 -5.47 30.80
CA PRO A 224 -42.98 -4.15 30.78
C PRO A 224 -42.81 -3.62 32.21
N LYS A 225 -41.57 -3.64 32.73
CA LYS A 225 -41.20 -2.84 33.91
C LYS A 225 -40.95 -1.39 33.49
N PRO A 226 -41.49 -0.38 34.20
CA PRO A 226 -41.29 1.02 33.84
C PRO A 226 -39.86 1.45 34.19
N LYS A 227 -39.00 1.62 33.18
CA LYS A 227 -37.70 2.30 33.35
C LYS A 227 -37.97 3.79 33.62
N LYS A 228 -37.47 4.30 34.75
CA LYS A 228 -37.51 5.73 35.12
C LYS A 228 -36.76 6.55 34.05
N ALA A 229 -37.48 7.45 33.39
CA ALA A 229 -36.89 8.39 32.45
C ALA A 229 -36.04 9.44 33.20
N ASN A 230 -34.72 9.44 32.96
CA ASN A 230 -33.86 10.54 33.38
C ASN A 230 -34.17 11.78 32.52
N SER A 231 -35.10 12.59 33.02
CA SER A 231 -35.49 13.88 32.46
C SER A 231 -34.40 14.94 32.71
N LYS A 232 -33.44 15.05 31.79
CA LYS A 232 -32.71 16.30 31.59
C LYS A 232 -32.87 16.71 30.14
N MET A 233 -33.96 17.44 29.87
CA MET A 233 -34.23 18.00 28.54
C MET A 233 -33.15 19.02 28.16
N SER A 234 -32.61 18.88 26.94
CA SER A 234 -31.71 19.85 26.30
C SER A 234 -32.39 21.21 26.13
N ALA A 235 -31.62 22.30 26.05
CA ALA A 235 -32.13 23.66 25.83
C ALA A 235 -33.05 23.75 24.59
N ALA A 236 -32.72 23.01 23.52
CA ALA A 236 -33.55 22.90 22.32
C ALA A 236 -34.89 22.19 22.58
N GLN A 237 -34.90 21.14 23.42
CA GLN A 237 -36.11 20.44 23.80
C GLN A 237 -37.01 21.29 24.72
N LYS A 238 -36.42 22.14 25.57
CA LYS A 238 -37.17 23.13 26.38
C LYS A 238 -37.77 24.23 25.52
N ALA A 239 -37.11 24.64 24.44
CA ALA A 239 -37.64 25.61 23.49
C ALA A 239 -38.83 25.03 22.70
N LEU A 240 -38.72 23.79 22.21
CA LEU A 240 -39.82 23.08 21.53
C LEU A 240 -41.02 22.80 22.45
N ALA A 241 -40.79 22.62 23.75
CA ALA A 241 -41.87 22.40 24.72
C ALA A 241 -42.70 23.66 25.02
N LYS A 242 -42.16 24.86 24.75
CA LYS A 242 -42.84 26.15 24.96
C LYS A 242 -43.68 26.61 23.77
N VAL A 243 -43.66 25.87 22.66
CA VAL A 243 -44.46 26.19 21.48
C VAL A 243 -45.93 25.89 21.79
N ASP A 244 -46.82 26.85 21.50
CA ASP A 244 -48.26 26.68 21.67
C ASP A 244 -48.78 25.59 20.72
N LYS A 245 -49.41 24.56 21.30
CA LYS A 245 -49.93 23.39 20.57
C LYS A 245 -51.45 23.48 20.36
N SER A 246 -52.07 24.58 20.79
CA SER A 246 -53.49 24.83 20.57
C SER A 246 -53.77 24.88 19.07
N GLY A 247 -54.51 23.89 18.55
CA GLY A 247 -54.85 23.75 17.13
C GLY A 247 -54.03 22.72 16.34
N MET A 248 -52.95 22.15 16.89
CA MET A 248 -52.20 21.08 16.23
C MET A 248 -52.88 19.72 16.49
N LYS A 249 -53.32 19.05 15.42
CA LYS A 249 -53.86 17.68 15.51
C LYS A 249 -52.74 16.71 15.88
N SER A 250 -53.01 15.83 16.85
CA SER A 250 -52.07 14.75 17.20
C SER A 250 -51.78 13.88 15.97
N ILE A 251 -50.53 13.46 15.80
CA ILE A 251 -50.11 12.57 14.70
C ILE A 251 -50.95 11.27 14.66
N SER A 252 -51.42 10.81 15.83
CA SER A 252 -52.28 9.63 15.96
C SER A 252 -53.62 9.76 15.25
N MET A 253 -54.10 10.99 15.02
CA MET A 253 -55.35 11.28 14.33
C MET A 253 -55.25 11.08 12.81
N PHE A 254 -54.04 11.04 12.24
CA PHE A 254 -53.83 10.76 10.82
C PHE A 254 -53.79 9.27 10.49
N PHE A 255 -53.57 8.43 11.51
CA PHE A 255 -53.46 6.98 11.35
C PHE A 255 -54.63 6.21 11.97
N SER A 256 -55.61 6.90 12.57
CA SER A 256 -56.84 6.26 13.05
C SER A 256 -57.78 5.97 11.88
N SER A 257 -58.38 4.77 11.89
CA SER A 257 -59.38 4.38 10.89
C SER A 257 -60.60 5.31 10.95
N LYS A 258 -61.09 5.78 9.81
CA LYS A 258 -62.30 6.62 9.73
C LYS A 258 -63.49 5.90 10.41
N PRO A 259 -64.28 6.58 11.25
CA PRO A 259 -65.50 5.99 11.82
C PRO A 259 -66.50 5.68 10.70
N LYS A 260 -67.12 4.50 10.77
CA LYS A 260 -68.23 4.11 9.89
C LYS A 260 -69.43 5.01 10.20
N ALA A 261 -69.96 5.68 9.18
CA ALA A 261 -71.20 6.44 9.28
C ALA A 261 -72.37 5.47 9.58
N SER A 262 -73.01 5.61 10.74
CA SER A 262 -74.34 5.08 10.97
C SER A 262 -75.34 6.02 10.30
N LYS A 263 -76.27 5.44 9.53
CA LYS A 263 -77.42 6.13 8.91
C LYS A 263 -78.25 6.92 9.92
#